data_AF-A0A2E4R0Y7-F1
#
_entry.id   AF-A0A2E4R0Y7-F1
#
_cell.length_a   1.000
_cell.length_b   1.000
_cell.length_c   1.000
_cell.angle_alpha   90.00
_cell.angle_beta   90.00
_cell.angle_gamma   90.00
#
_symmetry.space_group_name_H-M   'P 1'
#
loop_
_entity.id
_entity.type
_entity.pdbx_description
1 polymer ?
#
loop_
_entity_poly.entity_id
_entity_poly.type
_entity_poly.pdbx_seq_one_letter_code
_entity_poly.pdbx_strand_id
1 'polypeptide(L)' 'AFERATRDGRHDLLSTAIGTELCDTLRSEGVDTLHFYTLNRPELTRDICLALGLTAKPSLKAVA' A
#
# COMPACT_ATOMS: atom_id res chain seq x y z
N ALA A 1 -15.68 -8.76 8.72
CA ALA A 1 -14.35 -8.38 9.27
C ALA A 1 -14.17 -6.87 9.32
N PHE A 2 -14.36 -6.17 8.20
CA PHE A 2 -14.16 -4.73 8.11
C PHE A 2 -15.06 -3.91 9.05
N GLU A 3 -16.34 -4.25 9.18
CA GLU A 3 -17.25 -3.59 10.14
C GLU A 3 -16.73 -3.60 11.58
N ARG A 4 -16.12 -4.72 12.03
CA ARG A 4 -15.51 -4.81 13.35
C ARG A 4 -14.25 -3.95 13.44
N ALA A 5 -13.43 -3.93 12.39
CA ALA A 5 -12.26 -3.07 12.34
C ALA A 5 -12.62 -1.59 12.34
N THR A 6 -13.71 -1.19 11.68
CA THR A 6 -14.24 0.18 11.76
C THR A 6 -14.70 0.51 13.16
N ARG A 7 -15.52 -0.35 13.78
CA ARG A 7 -15.99 -0.19 15.17
C ARG A 7 -14.81 -0.05 16.16
N ASP A 8 -13.76 -0.84 15.95
CA ASP A 8 -12.59 -0.87 16.83
C ASP A 8 -11.50 0.16 16.45
N GLY A 9 -11.72 1.00 15.42
CA GLY A 9 -10.74 2.00 14.96
C GLY A 9 -9.47 1.44 14.29
N ARG A 10 -9.52 0.19 13.80
CA ARG A 10 -8.38 -0.55 13.19
C ARG A 10 -8.53 -0.77 11.68
N HIS A 11 -9.43 -0.04 11.03
CA HIS A 11 -9.75 -0.22 9.61
C HIS A 11 -8.56 0.14 8.70
N ASP A 12 -7.74 1.13 9.04
CA ASP A 12 -6.54 1.48 8.26
C ASP A 12 -5.49 0.36 8.27
N LEU A 13 -5.23 -0.21 9.45
CA LEU A 13 -4.32 -1.35 9.60
C LEU A 13 -4.83 -2.56 8.82
N LEU A 14 -6.13 -2.86 8.91
CA LEU A 14 -6.73 -3.96 8.17
C LEU A 14 -6.66 -3.72 6.65
N SER A 15 -6.90 -2.49 6.20
CA SER A 15 -6.82 -2.12 4.78
C SER A 15 -5.41 -2.30 4.23
N THR A 16 -4.40 -1.91 5.01
CA THR A 16 -2.98 -2.09 4.65
C THR A 16 -2.63 -3.57 4.55
N ALA A 17 -3.06 -4.38 5.52
CA ALA A 17 -2.80 -5.82 5.51
C ALA A 17 -3.44 -6.50 4.29
N ILE A 18 -4.73 -6.27 4.05
CA ILE A 18 -5.45 -6.85 2.90
C ILE A 18 -4.82 -6.40 1.57
N GLY A 19 -4.55 -5.10 1.43
CA GLY A 19 -3.95 -4.56 0.21
C GLY A 19 -2.56 -5.14 -0.06
N THR A 20 -1.75 -5.31 0.99
CA THR A 20 -0.41 -5.91 0.90
C THR A 20 -0.48 -7.38 0.51
N GLU A 21 -1.30 -8.19 1.18
CA GLU A 21 -1.45 -9.62 0.87
C GLU A 21 -1.94 -9.84 -0.56
N LEU A 22 -2.89 -9.03 -1.04
CA LEU A 22 -3.37 -9.10 -2.41
C LEU A 22 -2.26 -8.78 -3.42
N CYS A 23 -1.50 -7.70 -3.18
CA CYS A 23 -0.41 -7.30 -4.06
C CYS A 23 0.74 -8.32 -4.06
N ASP A 24 1.07 -8.89 -2.90
CA ASP A 24 2.12 -9.90 -2.78
C ASP A 24 1.73 -11.20 -3.51
N THR A 25 0.47 -11.63 -3.36
CA THR A 25 -0.08 -12.76 -4.11
C THR A 25 0.06 -12.54 -5.62
N LEU A 26 -0.43 -11.41 -6.13
CA LEU A 26 -0.33 -11.09 -7.57
C LEU A 26 1.12 -11.06 -8.05
N ARG A 27 2.05 -10.48 -7.28
CA ARG A 27 3.48 -10.47 -7.61
C ARG A 27 4.07 -11.87 -7.64
N SER A 28 3.73 -12.72 -6.68
CA SER A 28 4.20 -14.10 -6.62
C SER A 28 3.70 -14.96 -7.79
N GLU A 29 2.54 -14.60 -8.35
CA GLU A 29 1.96 -15.23 -9.54
C GLU A 29 2.46 -14.61 -10.86
N GLY A 30 3.41 -13.68 -10.81
CA GLY A 30 4.10 -13.13 -11.97
C GLY A 30 3.52 -11.83 -12.54
N VAL A 31 2.62 -11.16 -11.82
CA VAL A 31 2.17 -9.80 -12.20
C VAL A 31 3.30 -8.80 -11.99
N ASP A 32 3.67 -8.08 -13.05
CA ASP A 32 4.78 -7.12 -13.05
C ASP A 32 4.37 -5.69 -12.64
N THR A 33 3.10 -5.34 -12.84
CA THR A 33 2.58 -3.97 -12.72
C THR A 33 1.31 -3.93 -11.88
N LEU A 34 1.27 -3.02 -10.90
CA LEU A 34 0.11 -2.76 -10.06
C LEU A 34 -0.36 -1.32 -10.24
N HIS A 35 -1.66 -1.12 -10.50
CA HIS A 35 -2.26 0.20 -10.60
C HIS A 35 -3.18 0.48 -9.40
N PHE A 36 -2.94 1.58 -8.70
CA PHE A 36 -3.71 1.96 -7.52
C PHE A 36 -4.68 3.09 -7.81
N TYR A 37 -5.94 2.88 -7.48
CA TYR A 37 -6.94 3.95 -7.39
C TYR A 37 -6.83 4.62 -6.02
N THR A 38 -6.03 5.68 -5.95
CA THR A 38 -5.75 6.38 -4.69
C THR A 38 -6.93 7.20 -4.17
N LEU A 39 -7.90 7.53 -5.02
CA LEU A 39 -9.02 8.43 -4.70
C LEU A 39 -8.55 9.75 -4.06
N ASN A 40 -7.45 10.31 -4.57
CA ASN A 40 -6.78 11.51 -4.05
C ASN A 40 -6.26 11.38 -2.60
N ARG A 41 -6.12 10.16 -2.08
CA ARG A 41 -5.53 9.86 -0.76
C ARG A 41 -4.37 8.88 -0.92
N PRO A 42 -3.13 9.37 -0.97
CA PRO A 42 -1.97 8.53 -1.28
C PRO A 42 -1.49 7.65 -0.11
N GLU A 43 -1.99 7.87 1.10
CA GLU A 43 -1.45 7.28 2.34
C GLU A 43 -1.54 5.74 2.32
N LEU A 44 -2.71 5.19 2.00
CA LEU A 44 -2.90 3.74 1.96
C LEU A 44 -1.99 3.07 0.92
N THR A 45 -1.91 3.64 -0.28
CA THR A 45 -1.03 3.11 -1.33
C THR A 45 0.44 3.17 -0.93
N ARG A 46 0.88 4.27 -0.30
CA ARG A 46 2.24 4.40 0.23
C ARG A 46 2.52 3.31 1.27
N ASP A 47 1.60 3.09 2.20
CA ASP A 47 1.79 2.15 3.31
C ASP A 47 1.81 0.70 2.80
N ILE A 48 0.99 0.35 1.80
CA ILE A 48 1.08 -0.94 1.08
C ILE A 48 2.45 -1.09 0.41
N CYS A 49 2.93 -0.09 -0.33
CA CYS A 49 4.24 -0.15 -0.97
C CYS A 49 5.36 -0.38 0.04
N LEU A 50 5.33 0.32 1.19
CA LEU A 50 6.31 0.13 2.26
C LEU A 50 6.24 -1.28 2.85
N ALA A 51 5.03 -1.81 3.08
CA ALA A 51 4.83 -3.16 3.59
C ALA A 51 5.32 -4.25 2.62
N LEU A 52 5.26 -3.99 1.30
CA LEU A 52 5.85 -4.83 0.25
C LEU A 52 7.39 -4.69 0.15
N GLY A 53 8.02 -3.88 1.00
CA GLY A 53 9.46 -3.60 0.96
C GLY A 53 9.87 -2.61 -0.15
N LEU A 54 8.92 -1.94 -0.78
CA LEU A 54 9.18 -0.93 -1.81
C LEU A 54 9.42 0.42 -1.14
N THR A 55 10.65 0.92 -1.23
CA THR A 55 11.04 2.22 -0.68
C THR A 55 11.19 3.26 -1.77
N ALA A 56 10.94 4.53 -1.41
CA ALA A 56 11.16 5.64 -2.33
C ALA A 56 12.63 5.70 -2.74
N LYS A 57 12.89 5.82 -4.06
CA LYS A 57 14.23 6.12 -4.54
C LYS A 57 14.60 7.53 -4.05
N PRO A 58 15.75 7.72 -3.39
CA PRO A 58 16.18 9.06 -2.99
C PRO A 58 16.28 9.95 -4.23
N SER A 59 15.64 11.12 -4.17
CA SER A 59 15.80 12.12 -5.22
C SER A 59 17.15 12.80 -5.05
N LEU A 60 17.94 12.88 -6.12
CA LEU A 60 19.13 13.74 -6.15
C LEU A 60 18.64 15.19 -6.03
N LYS A 61 18.80 15.80 -4.87
CA LYS A 61 18.56 17.25 -4.70
C LYS A 61 19.88 17.98 -4.91
N ALA A 62 20.18 18.29 -6.16
CA ALA A 62 21.17 19.29 -6.53
C ALA A 62 20.47 20.34 -7.40
N VAL A 63 19.82 21.30 -6.76
CA VAL A 63 19.43 22.56 -7.42
C VAL A 63 19.73 23.68 -6.43
N ALA A 64 20.58 24.60 -6.88
CA ALA A 64 21.02 25.81 -6.20
C ALA A 64 19.90 26.84 -6.05
#